data_AF-A0A3P3QZG8-F1
#
_entry.id   AF-A0A3P3QZG8-F1
#
_cell.length_a   1.000
_cell.length_b   1.000
_cell.length_c   1.000
_cell.angle_alpha   90.00
_cell.angle_beta   90.00
_cell.angle_gamma   90.00
#
_symmetry.space_group_name_H-M   'P 1'
#
loop_
_entity.id
_entity.type
_entity.pdbx_description
1 polymer ?
#
loop_
_entity_poly.entity_id
_entity_poly.type
_entity_poly.pdbx_seq_one_letter_code
_entity_poly.pdbx_strand_id
1 'polypeptide(L)'
;MNIESKRFMSLWSYVYVLTILLISMFSQDFNIMLFVLYTIMAFPFIYSIEHYVVIVLMLSTISYYFTGAYEGVYSIYTILMILIIIRILFMQKGKMEFNKNSVVLIVILSVISCCSYSISQFNYFNGLVRLLYLLFLSLILGNTIKLKIDLMCNILPEIASVMIIGYIFSVLVNGSIIEGRLTIANTVNTNTFGMSCAQLGSVLLTDSFLNKKHKKSNLLLCVAIIVLAFLSGSRGAVLAFVLTNVIIIIMHEKINGRLIGAMLRFAVLGTIILSGIYFLFILFGLDVGRFNVTDVISSGGSRRILIYNSLIPYIIKNGYWKLGYGPGHECSRIVIMSLIGWDYAHSHNTFLEAFGELGIIGVLTLFLIIKKSLKNIYSTCKTHKKAYLFIAMLICLIINGFAESYFFDAILWLLLAISRNKYSDMKYNLNKA
;
A
#
# COMPACT_ATOMS: atom_id res chain seq x y z
N MET A 1 21.88 25.96 1.54
CA MET A 1 21.92 24.74 0.70
C MET A 1 21.00 24.99 -0.49
N ASN A 2 21.39 24.68 -1.72
CA ASN A 2 20.53 24.91 -2.90
C ASN A 2 19.27 24.02 -2.80
N ILE A 3 18.09 24.60 -2.98
CA ILE A 3 16.78 23.91 -2.92
C ILE A 3 16.73 22.76 -3.94
N GLU A 4 17.42 22.90 -5.07
CA GLU A 4 17.47 21.87 -6.12
C GLU A 4 18.45 20.74 -5.80
N SER A 5 19.27 20.88 -4.75
CA SER A 5 20.28 19.87 -4.44
C SER A 5 19.64 18.59 -3.91
N LYS A 6 20.17 17.43 -4.34
CA LYS A 6 19.70 16.11 -3.89
C LYS A 6 19.71 15.99 -2.37
N ARG A 7 20.76 16.50 -1.71
CA ARG A 7 20.89 16.48 -0.25
C ARG A 7 19.80 17.28 0.44
N PHE A 8 19.38 18.41 -0.14
CA PHE A 8 18.28 19.21 0.41
C PHE A 8 16.98 18.45 0.31
N MET A 9 16.67 17.88 -0.86
CA MET A 9 15.43 17.13 -1.04
C MET A 9 15.31 15.92 -0.13
N SER A 10 16.40 15.16 0.06
CA SER A 10 16.37 14.01 0.98
C SER A 10 16.16 14.45 2.44
N LEU A 11 16.84 15.51 2.89
CA LEU A 11 16.62 16.05 4.23
C LEU A 11 15.18 16.57 4.39
N TRP A 12 14.68 17.29 3.38
CA TRP A 12 13.34 17.86 3.39
C TRP A 12 12.25 16.78 3.38
N SER A 13 12.48 15.65 2.71
CA SER A 13 11.60 14.48 2.81
C SER A 13 11.45 13.98 4.24
N TYR A 14 12.55 13.89 5.01
CA TYR A 14 12.46 13.49 6.40
C TYR A 14 11.71 14.52 7.24
N VAL A 15 11.99 15.81 7.06
CA VAL A 15 11.27 16.89 7.76
C VAL A 15 9.78 16.80 7.48
N TYR A 16 9.38 16.61 6.21
CA TYR A 16 7.99 16.51 5.82
C TYR A 16 7.29 15.31 6.47
N VAL A 17 7.90 14.12 6.41
CA VAL A 17 7.33 12.89 7.02
C VAL A 17 7.25 13.00 8.53
N LEU A 18 8.29 13.53 9.19
CA LEU A 18 8.30 13.73 10.64
C LEU A 18 7.24 14.74 11.07
N THR A 19 7.02 15.80 10.28
CA THR A 19 5.96 16.78 10.57
C THR A 19 4.58 16.13 10.52
N ILE A 20 4.31 15.31 9.49
CA ILE A 20 3.05 14.55 9.41
C ILE A 20 2.91 13.58 10.57
N LEU A 21 3.95 12.82 10.90
CA LEU A 21 3.95 11.89 12.04
C LEU A 21 3.61 12.63 13.34
N LEU A 22 4.31 13.73 13.64
CA LEU A 22 4.08 14.53 14.85
C LEU A 22 2.66 15.09 14.89
N ILE A 23 2.15 15.68 13.81
CA ILE A 23 0.78 16.20 13.76
C ILE A 23 -0.24 15.07 13.97
N SER A 24 -0.02 13.90 13.37
CA SER A 24 -0.90 12.72 13.48
C SER A 24 -0.97 12.16 14.90
N MET A 25 0.05 12.43 15.73
CA MET A 25 0.01 12.05 17.14
C MET A 25 -0.94 12.91 17.98
N PHE A 26 -1.26 14.13 17.53
CA PHE A 26 -2.04 15.10 18.31
C PHE A 26 -3.35 15.54 17.66
N SER A 27 -3.52 15.39 16.35
CA SER A 27 -4.71 15.82 15.62
C SER A 27 -5.11 14.80 14.56
N GLN A 28 -6.38 14.40 14.55
CA GLN A 28 -6.93 13.57 13.48
C GLN A 28 -7.65 14.40 12.41
N ASP A 29 -8.05 15.63 12.73
CA ASP A 29 -8.78 16.49 11.81
C ASP A 29 -7.83 17.19 10.83
N PHE A 30 -8.10 17.03 9.54
CA PHE A 30 -7.37 17.70 8.48
C PHE A 30 -8.19 18.86 7.91
N ASN A 31 -7.90 20.06 8.40
CA ASN A 31 -8.56 21.29 7.99
C ASN A 31 -7.83 22.02 6.85
N ILE A 32 -8.44 23.08 6.33
CA ILE A 32 -7.87 23.88 5.24
C ILE A 32 -6.51 24.49 5.58
N MET A 33 -6.27 24.87 6.85
CA MET A 33 -4.98 25.42 7.27
C MET A 33 -3.87 24.38 7.18
N LEU A 34 -4.12 23.15 7.63
CA LEU A 34 -3.18 22.05 7.47
C LEU A 34 -2.94 21.70 6.01
N PHE A 35 -3.99 21.74 5.17
CA PHE A 35 -3.84 21.55 3.73
C PHE A 35 -2.93 22.61 3.08
N VAL A 36 -3.11 23.88 3.43
CA VAL A 36 -2.25 24.99 2.95
C VAL A 36 -0.82 24.82 3.45
N LEU A 37 -0.63 24.51 4.73
CA LEU A 37 0.69 24.26 5.31
C LEU A 37 1.41 23.12 4.60
N TYR A 38 0.75 21.99 4.41
CA TYR A 38 1.31 20.83 3.71
C TYR A 38 1.63 21.18 2.25
N THR A 39 0.79 21.98 1.59
CA THR A 39 1.05 22.43 0.21
C THR A 39 2.30 23.31 0.12
N ILE A 40 2.46 24.27 1.04
CA ILE A 40 3.65 25.13 1.12
C ILE A 40 4.90 24.27 1.37
N MET A 41 4.83 23.36 2.33
CA MET A 41 5.93 22.45 2.63
C MET A 41 6.24 21.50 1.48
N ALA A 42 5.25 21.11 0.68
CA ALA A 42 5.44 20.21 -0.45
C ALA A 42 5.96 20.92 -1.71
N PHE A 43 5.82 22.24 -1.81
CA PHE A 43 6.21 23.03 -2.97
C PHE A 43 7.64 22.79 -3.47
N PRO A 44 8.68 22.68 -2.61
CA PRO A 44 10.04 22.37 -3.06
C PRO A 44 10.14 21.06 -3.85
N PHE A 45 9.27 20.07 -3.61
CA PHE A 45 9.31 18.80 -4.34
C PHE A 45 8.93 18.93 -5.82
N ILE A 46 8.50 20.10 -6.31
CA ILE A 46 8.31 20.32 -7.75
C ILE A 46 9.57 20.01 -8.56
N TYR A 47 10.76 20.31 -8.00
CA TYR A 47 12.05 20.04 -8.63
C TYR A 47 12.45 18.55 -8.57
N SER A 48 11.83 17.77 -7.67
CA SER A 48 12.05 16.32 -7.56
C SER A 48 10.79 15.61 -7.04
N ILE A 49 9.81 15.47 -7.94
CA ILE A 49 8.50 14.90 -7.60
C ILE A 49 8.61 13.47 -7.03
N GLU A 50 9.67 12.74 -7.40
CA GLU A 50 9.91 11.37 -6.95
C GLU A 50 9.98 11.25 -5.43
N HIS A 51 10.55 12.25 -4.75
CA HIS A 51 10.59 12.29 -3.29
C HIS A 51 9.18 12.34 -2.72
N TYR A 52 8.33 13.23 -3.26
CA TYR A 52 6.95 13.37 -2.80
C TYR A 52 6.09 12.16 -3.15
N VAL A 53 6.29 11.55 -4.33
CA VAL A 53 5.61 10.30 -4.72
C VAL A 53 5.94 9.18 -3.73
N VAL A 54 7.20 9.04 -3.33
CA VAL A 54 7.60 8.04 -2.33
C VAL A 54 6.96 8.33 -0.97
N ILE A 55 6.96 9.58 -0.51
CA ILE A 55 6.31 9.98 0.74
C ILE A 55 4.82 9.61 0.73
N VAL A 56 4.10 10.04 -0.31
CA VAL A 56 2.67 9.81 -0.45
C VAL A 56 2.35 8.31 -0.55
N LEU A 57 3.16 7.53 -1.27
CA LEU A 57 3.03 6.07 -1.33
C LEU A 57 3.21 5.44 0.06
N MET A 58 4.23 5.86 0.81
CA MET A 58 4.52 5.26 2.11
C MET A 58 3.44 5.62 3.15
N LEU A 59 2.99 6.87 3.21
CA LEU A 59 1.88 7.30 4.06
C LEU A 59 0.56 6.57 3.72
N SER A 60 0.32 6.26 2.43
CA SER A 60 -0.89 5.54 2.00
C SER A 60 -0.97 4.09 2.51
N THR A 61 0.12 3.53 3.07
CA THR A 61 0.08 2.17 3.66
C THR A 61 -0.83 2.07 4.88
N ILE A 62 -1.15 3.19 5.54
CA ILE A 62 -2.11 3.30 6.65
C ILE A 62 -2.77 4.68 6.65
N SER A 63 -3.42 5.03 5.53
CA SER A 63 -4.01 6.35 5.26
C SER A 63 -4.83 6.92 6.42
N TYR A 64 -5.63 6.09 7.10
CA TYR A 64 -6.51 6.51 8.19
C TYR A 64 -5.79 7.00 9.46
N TYR A 65 -4.50 6.65 9.63
CA TYR A 65 -3.71 7.10 10.77
C TYR A 65 -3.15 8.50 10.55
N PHE A 66 -2.71 8.81 9.33
CA PHE A 66 -1.97 10.04 9.05
C PHE A 66 -2.90 11.19 8.70
N THR A 67 -2.81 12.29 9.45
CA THR A 67 -3.61 13.49 9.23
C THR A 67 -3.39 14.02 7.81
N GLY A 68 -4.44 13.99 6.99
CA GLY A 68 -4.39 14.43 5.58
C GLY A 68 -4.00 13.36 4.57
N ALA A 69 -3.79 12.11 4.98
CA ALA A 69 -3.59 10.97 4.08
C ALA A 69 -4.88 10.19 3.76
N TYR A 70 -6.04 10.67 4.22
CA TYR A 70 -7.34 10.12 3.85
C TYR A 70 -7.62 10.27 2.35
N GLU A 71 -8.39 9.35 1.78
CA GLU A 71 -8.71 9.29 0.34
C GLU A 71 -9.78 10.33 -0.10
N GLY A 72 -9.81 11.48 0.56
CA GLY A 72 -10.63 12.62 0.21
C GLY A 72 -9.91 13.63 -0.69
N VAL A 73 -10.67 14.61 -1.19
CA VAL A 73 -10.14 15.69 -2.04
C VAL A 73 -9.19 16.60 -1.27
N TYR A 74 -9.42 16.87 0.01
CA TYR A 74 -8.46 17.60 0.84
C TYR A 74 -7.45 16.61 1.42
N SER A 75 -6.42 16.28 0.64
CA SER A 75 -5.42 15.29 1.04
C SER A 75 -4.06 15.54 0.39
N ILE A 76 -3.03 14.86 0.91
CA ILE A 76 -1.68 14.83 0.33
C ILE A 76 -1.67 14.33 -1.12
N TYR A 77 -2.68 13.56 -1.53
CA TYR A 77 -2.83 13.07 -2.89
C TYR A 77 -3.23 14.20 -3.85
N THR A 78 -4.07 15.14 -3.40
CA THR A 78 -4.40 16.33 -4.18
C THR A 78 -3.20 17.25 -4.30
N ILE A 79 -2.43 17.40 -3.24
CA ILE A 79 -1.16 18.14 -3.28
C ILE A 79 -0.22 17.50 -4.33
N LEU A 80 -0.15 16.17 -4.41
CA LEU A 80 0.65 15.48 -5.43
C LEU A 80 0.19 15.83 -6.85
N MET A 81 -1.13 15.81 -7.10
CA MET A 81 -1.68 16.21 -8.41
C MET A 81 -1.36 17.67 -8.74
N ILE A 82 -1.52 18.59 -7.77
CA ILE A 82 -1.19 20.01 -7.93
C ILE A 82 0.29 20.17 -8.31
N LEU A 83 1.21 19.53 -7.58
CA LEU A 83 2.64 19.62 -7.88
C LEU A 83 2.97 19.06 -9.27
N ILE A 84 2.33 17.98 -9.69
CA ILE A 84 2.50 17.43 -11.05
C ILE A 84 2.02 18.43 -12.10
N ILE A 85 0.85 19.04 -11.91
CA ILE A 85 0.29 20.02 -12.84
C ILE A 85 1.19 21.26 -12.92
N ILE A 86 1.61 21.82 -11.78
CA ILE A 86 2.52 22.99 -11.75
C ILE A 86 3.84 22.63 -12.44
N ARG A 87 4.40 21.44 -12.21
CA ARG A 87 5.62 20.99 -12.88
C ARG A 87 5.44 20.94 -14.41
N ILE A 88 4.33 20.41 -14.88
CA ILE A 88 4.03 20.34 -16.33
C ILE A 88 3.93 21.75 -16.91
N LEU A 89 3.15 22.64 -16.28
CA LEU A 89 2.90 23.98 -16.79
C LEU A 89 4.16 24.86 -16.77
N PHE A 90 4.86 24.93 -15.63
CA PHE A 90 5.94 25.89 -15.43
C PHE A 90 7.32 25.34 -15.76
N MET A 91 7.63 24.09 -15.38
CA MET A 91 8.96 23.53 -15.62
C MET A 91 9.08 22.86 -16.99
N GLN A 92 8.04 22.17 -17.44
CA GLN A 92 8.02 21.50 -18.75
C GLN A 92 7.42 22.39 -19.85
N LYS A 93 7.03 23.64 -19.53
CA LYS A 93 6.43 24.60 -20.48
C LYS A 93 5.23 24.00 -21.23
N GLY A 94 4.38 23.27 -20.51
CA GLY A 94 3.19 22.60 -21.05
C GLY A 94 3.45 21.30 -21.81
N LYS A 95 4.69 20.84 -21.96
CA LYS A 95 5.00 19.59 -22.66
C LYS A 95 4.75 18.38 -21.76
N MET A 96 3.61 17.72 -21.94
CA MET A 96 3.27 16.48 -21.24
C MET A 96 4.03 15.28 -21.81
N GLU A 97 4.58 14.44 -20.93
CA GLU A 97 5.27 13.20 -21.32
C GLU A 97 4.30 12.02 -21.35
N PHE A 98 3.26 12.12 -22.18
CA PHE A 98 2.12 11.21 -22.12
C PHE A 98 2.49 9.74 -22.42
N ASN A 99 2.09 8.85 -21.52
CA ASN A 99 2.19 7.40 -21.69
C ASN A 99 0.79 6.80 -21.87
N LYS A 100 0.55 6.06 -22.96
CA LYS A 100 -0.76 5.42 -23.23
C LYS A 100 -1.02 4.18 -22.36
N ASN A 101 -0.04 3.71 -21.59
CA ASN A 101 -0.14 2.44 -20.86
C ASN A 101 -1.33 2.43 -19.89
N SER A 102 -2.22 1.45 -20.07
CA SER A 102 -3.41 1.20 -19.23
C SER A 102 -4.43 2.33 -19.13
N VAL A 103 -4.30 3.42 -19.91
CA VAL A 103 -5.28 4.54 -19.92
C VAL A 103 -6.69 4.01 -20.21
N VAL A 104 -6.82 3.21 -21.28
CA VAL A 104 -8.09 2.59 -21.67
C VAL A 104 -8.69 1.75 -20.54
N LEU A 105 -7.86 1.01 -19.80
CA LEU A 105 -8.35 0.18 -18.68
C LEU A 105 -8.85 1.02 -17.51
N ILE A 106 -8.17 2.12 -17.20
CA ILE A 106 -8.62 3.05 -16.16
C ILE A 106 -9.92 3.76 -16.58
N VAL A 107 -10.02 4.19 -17.84
CA VAL A 107 -11.25 4.78 -18.37
C VAL A 107 -12.42 3.78 -18.33
N ILE A 108 -12.18 2.52 -18.69
CA ILE A 108 -13.18 1.45 -18.58
C ILE A 108 -13.64 1.30 -17.13
N LEU A 109 -12.73 1.26 -16.15
CA LEU A 109 -13.10 1.21 -14.73
C LEU A 109 -13.93 2.42 -14.30
N SER A 110 -13.56 3.63 -14.73
CA SER A 110 -14.32 4.85 -14.43
C SER A 110 -15.74 4.77 -15.00
N VAL A 111 -15.90 4.34 -16.25
CA VAL A 111 -17.21 4.17 -16.87
C VAL A 111 -18.04 3.11 -16.13
N ILE A 112 -17.45 1.95 -15.81
CA ILE A 112 -18.13 0.90 -15.06
C ILE A 112 -18.54 1.40 -13.67
N SER A 113 -17.71 2.20 -13.01
CA SER A 113 -18.04 2.80 -11.70
C SER A 113 -19.27 3.70 -11.80
N CYS A 114 -19.36 4.53 -12.83
CA CYS A 114 -20.53 5.36 -13.10
C CYS A 114 -21.77 4.52 -13.43
N CYS A 115 -21.63 3.50 -14.28
CA CYS A 115 -22.72 2.58 -14.61
C CYS A 115 -23.24 1.83 -13.38
N SER A 116 -22.33 1.30 -12.56
CA SER A 116 -22.66 0.62 -11.30
C SER A 116 -23.42 1.54 -10.35
N TYR A 117 -22.94 2.77 -10.17
CA TYR A 117 -23.63 3.78 -9.37
C TYR A 117 -25.04 4.07 -9.91
N SER A 118 -25.21 4.21 -11.23
CA SER A 118 -26.50 4.56 -11.84
C SER A 118 -27.60 3.52 -11.62
N ILE A 119 -27.23 2.26 -11.38
CA ILE A 119 -28.16 1.16 -11.09
C ILE A 119 -28.18 0.78 -9.61
N SER A 120 -27.37 1.42 -8.78
CA SER A 120 -27.22 1.11 -7.36
C SER A 120 -28.43 1.57 -6.58
N GLN A 121 -28.98 0.68 -5.75
CA GLN A 121 -30.05 1.04 -4.81
C GLN A 121 -29.56 1.89 -3.63
N PHE A 122 -28.24 1.98 -3.41
CA PHE A 122 -27.66 2.67 -2.25
C PHE A 122 -27.40 4.16 -2.50
N ASN A 123 -27.35 4.59 -3.77
CA ASN A 123 -27.10 5.98 -4.16
C ASN A 123 -25.89 6.64 -3.45
N TYR A 124 -24.83 5.86 -3.19
CA TYR A 124 -23.68 6.32 -2.42
C TYR A 124 -22.71 7.16 -3.27
N PHE A 125 -23.05 8.45 -3.45
CA PHE A 125 -22.30 9.35 -4.33
C PHE A 125 -20.85 9.56 -3.88
N ASN A 126 -20.60 9.63 -2.57
CA ASN A 126 -19.25 9.81 -2.03
C ASN A 126 -18.31 8.66 -2.42
N GLY A 127 -18.80 7.42 -2.47
CA GLY A 127 -18.02 6.26 -2.90
C GLY A 127 -17.61 6.35 -4.37
N LEU A 128 -18.54 6.74 -5.24
CA LEU A 128 -18.25 7.00 -6.66
C LEU A 128 -17.17 8.08 -6.82
N VAL A 129 -17.36 9.24 -6.17
CA VAL A 129 -16.41 10.36 -6.27
C VAL A 129 -15.03 9.96 -5.78
N ARG A 130 -14.94 9.24 -4.65
CA ARG A 130 -13.68 8.73 -4.11
C ARG A 130 -12.97 7.81 -5.11
N LEU A 131 -13.66 6.86 -5.72
CA LEU A 131 -13.05 5.97 -6.70
C LEU A 131 -12.59 6.73 -7.94
N LEU A 132 -13.44 7.59 -8.50
CA LEU A 132 -13.07 8.40 -9.67
C LEU A 132 -11.87 9.30 -9.37
N TYR A 133 -11.80 9.87 -8.17
CA TYR A 133 -10.66 10.65 -7.70
C TYR A 133 -9.37 9.81 -7.67
N LEU A 134 -9.40 8.60 -7.10
CA LEU A 134 -8.24 7.71 -7.06
C LEU A 134 -7.81 7.22 -8.45
N LEU A 135 -8.77 6.92 -9.33
CA LEU A 135 -8.50 6.56 -10.73
C LEU A 135 -7.87 7.73 -11.49
N PHE A 136 -8.34 8.96 -11.25
CA PHE A 136 -7.78 10.18 -11.83
C PHE A 136 -6.37 10.47 -11.33
N LEU A 137 -6.12 10.37 -10.02
CA LEU A 137 -4.79 10.43 -9.43
C LEU A 137 -3.85 9.40 -10.08
N SER A 138 -4.33 8.17 -10.24
CA SER A 138 -3.59 7.09 -10.88
C SER A 138 -3.25 7.42 -12.33
N LEU A 139 -4.17 8.00 -13.10
CA LEU A 139 -3.93 8.47 -14.47
C LEU A 139 -2.89 9.58 -14.52
N ILE A 140 -3.02 10.62 -13.70
CA ILE A 140 -2.05 11.72 -13.66
C ILE A 140 -0.65 11.16 -13.37
N LEU A 141 -0.48 10.47 -12.25
CA LEU A 141 0.84 9.96 -11.84
C LEU A 141 1.43 8.94 -12.83
N GLY A 142 0.60 8.01 -13.32
CA GLY A 142 1.08 6.93 -14.18
C GLY A 142 1.33 7.35 -15.63
N ASN A 143 0.70 8.42 -16.10
CA ASN A 143 0.58 8.69 -17.52
C ASN A 143 1.01 10.08 -17.98
N THR A 144 1.20 11.08 -17.11
CA THR A 144 1.52 12.46 -17.56
C THR A 144 2.97 12.88 -17.31
N ILE A 145 3.71 12.15 -16.47
CA ILE A 145 5.12 12.43 -16.12
C ILE A 145 5.99 11.18 -16.26
N LYS A 146 7.30 11.36 -16.51
CA LYS A 146 8.29 10.30 -16.31
C LYS A 146 8.93 10.38 -14.94
N LEU A 147 8.96 9.25 -14.25
CA LEU A 147 9.60 9.12 -12.94
C LEU A 147 11.05 8.62 -13.05
N LYS A 148 11.92 9.09 -12.17
CA LYS A 148 13.29 8.56 -12.00
C LYS A 148 13.29 7.37 -11.03
N ILE A 149 13.17 6.15 -11.58
CA ILE A 149 13.07 4.91 -10.77
C ILE A 149 14.23 4.72 -9.79
N ASP A 150 15.47 5.01 -10.20
CA ASP A 150 16.65 4.87 -9.34
C ASP A 150 16.59 5.81 -8.15
N LEU A 151 16.07 7.02 -8.34
CA LEU A 151 15.93 8.00 -7.25
C LEU A 151 14.88 7.51 -6.26
N MET A 152 13.70 7.10 -6.74
CA MET A 152 12.65 6.54 -5.90
C MET A 152 13.14 5.33 -5.10
N CYS A 153 13.84 4.40 -5.75
CA CYS A 153 14.36 3.19 -5.10
C CYS A 153 15.44 3.47 -4.05
N ASN A 154 16.13 4.61 -4.13
CA ASN A 154 17.09 5.01 -3.09
C ASN A 154 16.40 5.64 -1.87
N ILE A 155 15.34 6.44 -2.09
CA ILE A 155 14.61 7.15 -1.04
C ILE A 155 13.65 6.21 -0.30
N LEU A 156 13.05 5.26 -1.01
CA LEU A 156 11.99 4.39 -0.48
C LEU A 156 12.39 3.64 0.81
N PRO A 157 13.56 2.98 0.91
CA PRO A 157 13.97 2.31 2.15
C PRO A 157 14.26 3.30 3.29
N GLU A 158 14.75 4.51 2.98
CA GLU A 158 15.05 5.52 3.98
C GLU A 158 13.74 6.05 4.61
N ILE A 159 12.74 6.36 3.80
CA ILE A 159 11.42 6.79 4.28
C ILE A 159 10.70 5.66 5.03
N ALA A 160 10.79 4.41 4.54
CA ALA A 160 10.27 3.26 5.26
C ALA A 160 10.91 3.13 6.66
N SER A 161 12.22 3.34 6.76
CA SER A 161 12.93 3.32 8.04
C SER A 161 12.44 4.40 9.00
N VAL A 162 12.27 5.63 8.52
CA VAL A 162 11.72 6.74 9.32
C VAL A 162 10.30 6.42 9.80
N MET A 163 9.46 5.86 8.93
CA MET A 163 8.10 5.48 9.29
C MET A 163 8.03 4.38 10.35
N ILE A 164 8.89 3.36 10.29
CA ILE A 164 8.92 2.30 11.31
C ILE A 164 9.35 2.86 12.66
N ILE A 165 10.36 3.72 12.69
CA ILE A 165 10.77 4.42 13.92
C ILE A 165 9.60 5.27 14.44
N GLY A 166 8.91 5.97 13.54
CA GLY A 166 7.68 6.71 13.85
C GLY A 166 6.57 5.82 14.40
N TYR A 167 6.38 4.60 13.88
CA TYR A 167 5.38 3.65 14.39
C TYR A 167 5.73 3.16 15.78
N ILE A 168 6.99 2.85 16.06
CA ILE A 168 7.44 2.46 17.40
C ILE A 168 7.14 3.59 18.38
N PHE A 169 7.50 4.84 18.04
CA PHE A 169 7.23 5.99 18.89
C PHE A 169 5.73 6.24 19.07
N SER A 170 4.94 6.13 18.00
CA SER A 170 3.49 6.30 18.03
C SER A 170 2.82 5.24 18.89
N VAL A 171 3.27 3.97 18.81
CA VAL A 171 2.79 2.89 19.68
C VAL A 171 3.11 3.17 21.14
N LEU A 172 4.29 3.72 21.45
CA LEU A 172 4.67 4.05 22.84
C LEU A 172 3.84 5.19 23.43
N VAL A 173 3.35 6.12 22.60
CA VAL A 173 2.62 7.31 23.06
C VAL A 173 1.09 7.12 22.98
N ASN A 174 0.60 6.63 21.84
CA ASN A 174 -0.83 6.53 21.49
C ASN A 174 -1.31 5.09 21.24
N GLY A 175 -0.41 4.11 21.37
CA GLY A 175 -0.73 2.71 21.10
C GLY A 175 -1.87 2.19 21.97
N SER A 176 -2.63 1.25 21.41
CA SER A 176 -3.77 0.67 22.11
C SER A 176 -3.87 -0.82 21.85
N ILE A 177 -4.53 -1.51 22.79
CA ILE A 177 -4.79 -2.95 22.71
C ILE A 177 -6.29 -3.15 22.55
N ILE A 178 -6.72 -3.56 21.36
CA ILE A 178 -8.12 -3.83 21.01
C ILE A 178 -8.28 -5.34 20.88
N GLU A 179 -9.11 -5.96 21.72
CA GLU A 179 -9.32 -7.42 21.76
C GLU A 179 -8.01 -8.22 21.88
N GLY A 180 -7.07 -7.75 22.71
CA GLY A 180 -5.76 -8.39 22.89
C GLY A 180 -4.75 -8.13 21.76
N ARG A 181 -5.03 -7.19 20.85
CA ARG A 181 -4.20 -6.90 19.69
C ARG A 181 -3.69 -5.47 19.69
N LEU A 182 -2.40 -5.30 19.40
CA LEU A 182 -1.77 -3.99 19.31
C LEU A 182 -2.19 -3.24 18.04
N THR A 183 -2.52 -1.97 18.18
CA THR A 183 -2.61 -1.02 17.06
C THR A 183 -1.95 0.31 17.42
N ILE A 184 -1.58 1.08 16.40
CA ILE A 184 -0.86 2.34 16.54
C ILE A 184 -1.69 3.46 17.20
N ALA A 185 -3.03 3.36 17.10
CA ALA A 185 -3.99 4.26 17.74
C ALA A 185 -5.37 3.60 17.82
N ASN A 186 -6.21 4.00 18.78
CA ASN A 186 -7.56 3.43 19.00
C ASN A 186 -8.45 3.45 17.76
N THR A 187 -8.28 4.45 16.88
CA THR A 187 -9.08 4.63 15.67
C THR A 187 -8.58 3.81 14.48
N VAL A 188 -7.44 3.13 14.62
CA VAL A 188 -6.79 2.40 13.53
C VAL A 188 -7.05 0.91 13.66
N ASN A 189 -7.58 0.33 12.59
CA ASN A 189 -7.79 -1.11 12.54
C ASN A 189 -6.46 -1.88 12.68
N THR A 190 -6.45 -2.84 13.61
CA THR A 190 -5.30 -3.71 13.92
C THR A 190 -4.79 -4.49 12.70
N ASN A 191 -5.67 -4.90 11.79
CA ASN A 191 -5.28 -5.56 10.54
C ASN A 191 -4.53 -4.60 9.61
N THR A 192 -5.08 -3.39 9.39
CA THR A 192 -4.49 -2.36 8.54
C THR A 192 -3.10 -1.94 9.06
N PHE A 193 -2.96 -1.79 10.38
CA PHE A 193 -1.66 -1.57 11.01
C PHE A 193 -0.65 -2.68 10.69
N GLY A 194 -1.03 -3.94 10.93
CA GLY A 194 -0.18 -5.08 10.59
C GLY A 194 0.21 -5.12 9.11
N MET A 195 -0.72 -4.79 8.20
CA MET A 195 -0.44 -4.81 6.76
C MET A 195 0.46 -3.67 6.31
N SER A 196 0.36 -2.49 6.93
CA SER A 196 1.34 -1.42 6.76
C SER A 196 2.73 -1.88 7.19
N CYS A 197 2.85 -2.53 8.35
CA CYS A 197 4.11 -3.14 8.80
C CYS A 197 4.66 -4.14 7.76
N ALA A 198 3.81 -4.99 7.19
CA ALA A 198 4.20 -5.94 6.15
C ALA A 198 4.74 -5.27 4.88
N GLN A 199 4.11 -4.16 4.44
CA GLN A 199 4.57 -3.37 3.30
C GLN A 199 5.96 -2.76 3.56
N LEU A 200 6.11 -2.04 4.67
CA LEU A 200 7.37 -1.39 5.04
C LEU A 200 8.49 -2.42 5.25
N GLY A 201 8.18 -3.55 5.89
CA GLY A 201 9.13 -4.64 6.07
C GLY A 201 9.57 -5.27 4.75
N SER A 202 8.65 -5.46 3.81
CA SER A 202 9.00 -6.02 2.50
C SER A 202 9.96 -5.10 1.73
N VAL A 203 9.81 -3.78 1.87
CA VAL A 203 10.76 -2.79 1.33
C VAL A 203 12.13 -2.94 2.00
N LEU A 204 12.19 -2.88 3.34
CA LEU A 204 13.47 -2.93 4.06
C LEU A 204 14.22 -4.23 3.86
N LEU A 205 13.52 -5.35 3.93
CA LEU A 205 14.10 -6.68 3.78
C LEU A 205 14.63 -6.86 2.36
N THR A 206 13.87 -6.45 1.34
CA THR A 206 14.33 -6.45 -0.06
C THR A 206 15.56 -5.56 -0.25
N ASP A 207 15.58 -4.33 0.28
CA ASP A 207 16.75 -3.45 0.20
C ASP A 207 17.97 -4.04 0.92
N SER A 208 17.77 -4.75 2.04
CA SER A 208 18.87 -5.40 2.78
C SER A 208 19.61 -6.46 1.95
N PHE A 209 18.91 -7.12 1.03
CA PHE A 209 19.49 -8.08 0.08
C PHE A 209 20.19 -7.40 -1.09
N LEU A 210 19.62 -6.30 -1.58
CA LEU A 210 20.12 -5.60 -2.77
C LEU A 210 21.25 -4.60 -2.43
N ASN A 211 21.34 -4.13 -1.19
CA ASN A 211 22.25 -3.08 -0.76
C ASN A 211 22.99 -3.46 0.53
N LYS A 212 24.25 -3.91 0.38
CA LYS A 212 25.10 -4.33 1.51
C LYS A 212 25.33 -3.24 2.56
N LYS A 213 25.32 -1.96 2.16
CA LYS A 213 25.55 -0.83 3.08
C LYS A 213 24.42 -0.73 4.11
N HIS A 214 23.18 -0.93 3.67
CA HIS A 214 21.99 -0.75 4.52
C HIS A 214 21.59 -2.05 5.25
N LYS A 215 22.22 -3.17 4.88
CA LYS A 215 21.86 -4.52 5.34
C LYS A 215 21.64 -4.62 6.85
N LYS A 216 22.60 -4.21 7.67
CA LYS A 216 22.50 -4.36 9.14
C LYS A 216 21.35 -3.53 9.72
N SER A 217 21.26 -2.26 9.34
CA SER A 217 20.22 -1.34 9.82
C SER A 217 18.82 -1.82 9.43
N ASN A 218 18.65 -2.19 8.16
CA ASN A 218 17.35 -2.67 7.66
C ASN A 218 16.94 -3.98 8.32
N LEU A 219 17.88 -4.92 8.54
CA LEU A 219 17.58 -6.18 9.23
C LEU A 219 17.13 -5.96 10.68
N LEU A 220 17.76 -5.01 11.40
CA LEU A 220 17.34 -4.65 12.76
C LEU A 220 15.90 -4.10 12.77
N LEU A 221 15.58 -3.19 11.84
CA LEU A 221 14.22 -2.66 11.71
C LEU A 221 13.22 -3.73 11.27
N CYS A 222 13.62 -4.69 10.43
CA CYS A 222 12.79 -5.84 10.08
C CYS A 222 12.43 -6.70 11.30
N VAL A 223 13.32 -6.86 12.28
CA VAL A 223 12.99 -7.55 13.53
C VAL A 223 11.89 -6.79 14.28
N ALA A 224 12.00 -5.47 14.40
CA ALA A 224 10.96 -4.65 15.03
C ALA A 224 9.61 -4.76 14.29
N ILE A 225 9.61 -4.76 12.95
CA ILE A 225 8.41 -4.96 12.13
C ILE A 225 7.76 -6.31 12.36
N ILE A 226 8.56 -7.38 12.43
CA ILE A 226 8.04 -8.72 12.70
C ILE A 226 7.31 -8.71 14.04
N VAL A 227 7.94 -8.14 15.08
CA VAL A 227 7.31 -8.01 16.40
C VAL A 227 5.99 -7.22 16.31
N LEU A 228 5.99 -6.04 15.69
CA LEU A 228 4.77 -5.23 15.53
C LEU A 228 3.67 -5.94 14.73
N ALA A 229 4.03 -6.62 13.64
CA ALA A 229 3.09 -7.36 12.80
C ALA A 229 2.46 -8.53 13.57
N PHE A 230 3.24 -9.24 14.39
CA PHE A 230 2.72 -10.30 15.24
C PHE A 230 1.84 -9.77 16.37
N LEU A 231 2.27 -8.70 17.07
CA LEU A 231 1.49 -8.06 18.14
C LEU A 231 0.18 -7.47 17.60
N SER A 232 0.12 -7.09 16.33
CA SER A 232 -1.14 -6.68 15.68
C SER A 232 -2.17 -7.80 15.56
N GLY A 233 -1.77 -9.06 15.74
CA GLY A 233 -2.62 -10.24 15.56
C GLY A 233 -3.10 -10.46 14.13
N SER A 234 -2.55 -9.74 13.14
CA SER A 234 -2.95 -9.81 11.74
C SER A 234 -2.27 -10.97 11.02
N ARG A 235 -2.93 -12.13 10.96
CA ARG A 235 -2.45 -13.30 10.20
C ARG A 235 -2.18 -12.99 8.73
N GLY A 236 -3.06 -12.20 8.10
CA GLY A 236 -2.94 -11.81 6.70
C GLY A 236 -1.65 -11.03 6.45
N ALA A 237 -1.32 -10.08 7.33
CA ALA A 237 -0.08 -9.30 7.25
C ALA A 237 1.18 -10.16 7.39
N VAL A 238 1.21 -11.05 8.40
CA VAL A 238 2.35 -11.95 8.62
C VAL A 238 2.55 -12.86 7.40
N LEU A 239 1.47 -13.46 6.90
CA LEU A 239 1.50 -14.30 5.70
C LEU A 239 2.00 -13.52 4.47
N ALA A 240 1.47 -12.32 4.24
CA ALA A 240 1.87 -11.48 3.12
C ALA A 240 3.35 -11.08 3.20
N PHE A 241 3.84 -10.72 4.38
CA PHE A 241 5.25 -10.40 4.59
C PHE A 241 6.14 -11.61 4.28
N VAL A 242 5.85 -12.78 4.86
CA VAL A 242 6.66 -13.99 4.64
C VAL A 242 6.63 -14.41 3.17
N LEU A 243 5.44 -14.59 2.58
CA LEU A 243 5.30 -15.07 1.21
C LEU A 243 5.92 -14.11 0.20
N THR A 244 5.73 -12.80 0.36
CA THR A 244 6.33 -11.80 -0.54
C THR A 244 7.85 -11.93 -0.55
N ASN A 245 8.47 -11.95 0.63
CA ASN A 245 9.93 -11.97 0.71
C ASN A 245 10.49 -13.31 0.20
N VAL A 246 9.81 -14.44 0.47
CA VAL A 246 10.16 -15.73 -0.13
C VAL A 246 10.09 -15.66 -1.66
N ILE A 247 9.02 -15.11 -2.24
CA ILE A 247 8.87 -14.98 -3.70
C ILE A 247 9.99 -14.10 -4.28
N ILE A 248 10.27 -12.95 -3.68
CA ILE A 248 11.31 -12.02 -4.15
C ILE A 248 12.68 -12.68 -4.13
N ILE A 249 13.00 -13.42 -3.07
CA ILE A 249 14.31 -14.07 -2.95
C ILE A 249 14.41 -15.25 -3.91
N ILE A 250 13.34 -16.03 -4.11
CA ILE A 250 13.27 -17.06 -5.15
C ILE A 250 13.51 -16.44 -6.53
N MET A 251 12.85 -15.32 -6.86
CA MET A 251 13.04 -14.63 -8.13
C MET A 251 14.50 -14.19 -8.30
N HIS A 252 15.10 -13.62 -7.26
CA HIS A 252 16.49 -13.16 -7.27
C HIS A 252 17.49 -14.32 -7.41
N GLU A 253 17.37 -15.37 -6.60
CA GLU A 253 18.30 -16.49 -6.57
C GLU A 253 18.16 -17.41 -7.79
N LYS A 254 16.96 -17.51 -8.38
CA LYS A 254 16.74 -18.20 -9.65
C LYS A 254 17.52 -17.54 -10.78
N ILE A 255 17.53 -16.21 -10.84
CA ILE A 255 18.32 -15.46 -11.85
C ILE A 255 19.83 -15.70 -11.64
N ASN A 256 20.26 -15.88 -10.39
CA ASN A 256 21.67 -16.11 -10.05
C ASN A 256 22.09 -17.60 -10.07
N GLY A 257 21.20 -18.53 -10.43
CA GLY A 257 21.50 -19.97 -10.49
C GLY A 257 21.67 -20.68 -9.13
N ARG A 258 21.22 -20.09 -8.01
CA ARG A 258 21.48 -20.58 -6.64
C ARG A 258 20.24 -21.05 -5.89
N LEU A 259 19.17 -21.35 -6.63
CA LEU A 259 17.83 -21.59 -6.09
C LEU A 259 17.80 -22.68 -5.00
N ILE A 260 18.42 -23.84 -5.26
CA ILE A 260 18.39 -24.99 -4.34
C ILE A 260 19.00 -24.63 -2.97
N GLY A 261 20.18 -24.01 -2.98
CA GLY A 261 20.86 -23.58 -1.75
C GLY A 261 20.14 -22.44 -1.02
N ALA A 262 19.39 -21.59 -1.75
CA ALA A 262 18.53 -20.59 -1.12
C ALA A 262 17.32 -21.22 -0.43
N MET A 263 16.62 -22.13 -1.09
CA MET A 263 15.46 -22.84 -0.53
C MET A 263 15.81 -23.61 0.74
N LEU A 264 16.95 -24.31 0.75
CA LEU A 264 17.41 -25.04 1.93
C LEU A 264 17.73 -24.11 3.10
N ARG A 265 18.37 -22.95 2.84
CA ARG A 265 18.61 -21.92 3.86
C ARG A 265 17.30 -21.34 4.40
N PHE A 266 16.29 -21.13 3.57
CA PHE A 266 14.97 -20.68 4.03
C PHE A 266 14.28 -21.69 4.91
N ALA A 267 14.31 -22.97 4.55
CA ALA A 267 13.70 -24.01 5.38
C ALA A 267 14.35 -24.04 6.78
N VAL A 268 15.67 -24.01 6.85
CA VAL A 268 16.40 -24.04 8.13
C VAL A 268 16.19 -22.76 8.94
N LEU A 269 16.48 -21.58 8.35
CA LEU A 269 16.33 -20.30 9.05
C LEU A 269 14.88 -20.00 9.42
N GLY A 270 13.94 -20.33 8.53
CA GLY A 270 12.52 -20.17 8.77
C GLY A 270 12.04 -21.01 9.95
N THR A 271 12.49 -22.27 10.04
CA THR A 271 12.17 -23.15 11.17
C THR A 271 12.72 -22.60 12.48
N ILE A 272 13.97 -22.11 12.49
CA ILE A 272 14.60 -21.51 13.68
C ILE A 272 13.84 -20.25 14.10
N ILE A 273 13.53 -19.34 13.17
CA ILE A 273 12.83 -18.08 13.45
C ILE A 273 11.42 -18.37 13.98
N LEU A 274 10.66 -19.25 13.33
CA LEU A 274 9.31 -19.61 13.78
C LEU A 274 9.31 -20.25 15.17
N SER A 275 10.28 -21.14 15.44
CA SER A 275 10.44 -21.75 16.76
C SER A 275 10.79 -20.71 17.83
N GLY A 276 11.68 -19.77 17.50
CA GLY A 276 12.03 -18.66 18.39
C GLY A 276 10.86 -17.73 18.68
N ILE A 277 10.05 -17.38 17.67
CA ILE A 277 8.85 -16.55 17.84
C ILE A 277 7.82 -17.28 18.70
N TYR A 278 7.58 -18.57 18.44
CA TYR A 278 6.67 -19.39 19.24
C TYR A 278 7.12 -19.46 20.70
N PHE A 279 8.41 -19.68 20.94
CA PHE A 279 8.99 -19.67 22.29
C PHE A 279 8.82 -18.30 22.98
N LEU A 280 9.07 -17.20 22.28
CA LEU A 280 8.87 -15.85 22.82
C LEU A 280 7.41 -15.63 23.21
N PHE A 281 6.44 -16.06 22.40
CA PHE A 281 5.03 -15.90 22.75
C PHE A 281 4.63 -16.69 23.99
N ILE A 282 5.11 -17.92 24.14
CA ILE A 282 4.92 -18.70 25.37
C ILE A 282 5.53 -17.96 26.57
N LEU A 283 6.78 -17.48 26.44
CA LEU A 283 7.49 -16.83 27.52
C LEU A 283 6.83 -15.53 27.98
N PHE A 284 6.23 -14.77 27.07
CA PHE A 284 5.53 -13.52 27.38
C PHE A 284 4.01 -13.69 27.62
N GLY A 285 3.49 -14.92 27.63
CA GLY A 285 2.06 -15.18 27.85
C GLY A 285 1.15 -14.57 26.79
N LEU A 286 1.65 -14.37 25.57
CA LEU A 286 0.87 -13.80 24.46
C LEU A 286 -0.05 -14.88 23.87
N ASP A 287 -1.28 -14.49 23.52
CA ASP A 287 -2.28 -15.40 22.94
C ASP A 287 -1.83 -15.93 21.57
N VAL A 288 -1.26 -17.14 21.57
CA VAL A 288 -0.86 -17.88 20.37
C VAL A 288 -2.03 -18.58 19.68
N GLY A 289 -3.20 -18.66 20.32
CA GLY A 289 -4.37 -19.35 19.77
C GLY A 289 -4.80 -18.77 18.43
N ARG A 290 -4.58 -17.46 18.22
CA ARG A 290 -4.85 -16.81 16.93
C ARG A 290 -3.96 -17.32 15.77
N PHE A 291 -2.82 -17.93 16.05
CA PHE A 291 -1.94 -18.55 15.05
C PHE A 291 -2.02 -20.08 15.07
N ASN A 292 -2.77 -20.66 16.01
CA ASN A 292 -3.01 -22.09 16.10
C ASN A 292 -4.17 -22.51 15.19
N VAL A 293 -3.93 -23.49 14.33
CA VAL A 293 -4.93 -23.98 13.37
C VAL A 293 -6.15 -24.56 14.09
N THR A 294 -5.97 -25.26 15.21
CA THR A 294 -7.09 -25.87 15.95
C THR A 294 -8.01 -24.80 16.54
N ASP A 295 -7.43 -23.77 17.14
CA ASP A 295 -8.17 -22.68 17.78
C ASP A 295 -8.84 -21.77 16.75
N VAL A 296 -8.21 -21.61 15.57
CA VAL A 296 -8.81 -20.91 14.44
C VAL A 296 -10.03 -21.64 13.90
N ILE A 297 -9.96 -22.97 13.78
CA ILE A 297 -11.10 -23.77 13.30
C ILE A 297 -12.22 -23.77 14.36
N SER A 298 -11.88 -23.97 15.63
CA SER A 298 -12.87 -24.02 16.72
C SER A 298 -13.56 -22.68 16.98
N SER A 299 -12.84 -21.55 16.82
CA SER A 299 -13.41 -20.20 16.95
C SER A 299 -14.19 -19.72 15.72
N GLY A 300 -14.22 -20.49 14.62
CA GLY A 300 -14.78 -20.04 13.33
C GLY A 300 -13.92 -19.00 12.59
N GLY A 301 -12.68 -18.78 13.06
CA GLY A 301 -11.70 -17.90 12.46
C GLY A 301 -12.13 -16.43 12.42
N SER A 302 -11.77 -15.72 11.35
CA SER A 302 -12.16 -14.32 11.15
C SER A 302 -13.56 -14.16 10.56
N ARG A 303 -14.36 -15.23 10.49
CA ARG A 303 -15.71 -15.28 9.89
C ARG A 303 -15.80 -14.83 8.42
N ARG A 304 -14.66 -14.62 7.76
CA ARG A 304 -14.58 -14.26 6.34
C ARG A 304 -15.23 -15.28 5.43
N ILE A 305 -15.16 -16.57 5.78
CA ILE A 305 -15.85 -17.64 5.05
C ILE A 305 -17.37 -17.41 5.06
N LEU A 306 -17.94 -17.00 6.19
CA LEU A 306 -19.36 -16.65 6.30
C LEU A 306 -19.70 -15.46 5.39
N ILE A 307 -18.88 -14.40 5.41
CA ILE A 307 -19.04 -13.26 4.51
C ILE A 307 -19.05 -13.72 3.06
N TYR A 308 -18.10 -14.56 2.64
CA TYR A 308 -17.98 -14.98 1.25
C TYR A 308 -19.14 -15.88 0.82
N ASN A 309 -19.52 -16.83 1.68
CA ASN A 309 -20.62 -17.75 1.43
C ASN A 309 -21.98 -17.06 1.40
N SER A 310 -22.14 -15.91 2.06
CA SER A 310 -23.37 -15.11 1.99
C SER A 310 -23.34 -14.11 0.83
N LEU A 311 -22.22 -13.41 0.64
CA LEU A 311 -22.11 -12.29 -0.30
C LEU A 311 -22.06 -12.76 -1.76
N ILE A 312 -21.32 -13.82 -2.08
CA ILE A 312 -21.20 -14.31 -3.47
C ILE A 312 -22.57 -14.75 -4.03
N PRO A 313 -23.37 -15.58 -3.34
CA PRO A 313 -24.70 -15.93 -3.81
C PRO A 313 -25.62 -14.72 -3.94
N TYR A 314 -25.52 -13.75 -3.02
CA TYR A 314 -26.29 -12.51 -3.10
C TYR A 314 -25.96 -11.70 -4.36
N ILE A 315 -24.67 -11.53 -4.68
CA ILE A 315 -24.21 -10.85 -5.90
C ILE A 315 -24.75 -11.55 -7.16
N ILE A 316 -24.73 -12.89 -7.17
CA ILE A 316 -25.18 -13.67 -8.34
C ILE A 316 -26.70 -13.60 -8.49
N LYS A 317 -27.45 -13.92 -7.42
CA LYS A 317 -28.92 -14.03 -7.42
C LYS A 317 -29.60 -12.71 -7.79
N ASN A 318 -29.04 -11.59 -7.35
CA ASN A 318 -29.58 -10.26 -7.64
C ASN A 318 -29.04 -9.64 -8.93
N GLY A 319 -28.23 -10.37 -9.72
CA GLY A 319 -27.70 -9.87 -10.99
C GLY A 319 -26.57 -8.84 -10.87
N TYR A 320 -26.13 -8.50 -9.65
CA TYR A 320 -25.02 -7.57 -9.40
C TYR A 320 -23.68 -8.07 -9.96
N TRP A 321 -23.53 -9.37 -10.25
CA TRP A 321 -22.34 -9.87 -10.93
C TRP A 321 -22.06 -9.20 -12.29
N LYS A 322 -23.05 -8.54 -12.91
CA LYS A 322 -22.90 -7.85 -14.21
C LYS A 322 -22.21 -6.49 -14.08
N LEU A 323 -22.76 -5.63 -13.23
CA LEU A 323 -22.37 -4.21 -13.11
C LEU A 323 -22.09 -3.78 -11.67
N GLY A 324 -22.28 -4.67 -10.70
CA GLY A 324 -22.14 -4.41 -9.27
C GLY A 324 -23.35 -3.75 -8.63
N TYR A 325 -23.31 -3.61 -7.30
CA TYR A 325 -24.34 -2.95 -6.51
C TYR A 325 -24.01 -1.50 -6.14
N GLY A 326 -22.93 -0.93 -6.68
CA GLY A 326 -22.51 0.47 -6.47
C GLY A 326 -21.12 0.58 -5.84
N PRO A 327 -20.32 1.60 -6.21
CA PRO A 327 -18.97 1.80 -5.69
C PRO A 327 -18.95 2.44 -4.29
N GLY A 328 -18.07 1.93 -3.43
CA GLY A 328 -17.70 2.44 -2.12
C GLY A 328 -17.82 1.37 -1.03
N HIS A 329 -16.84 1.32 -0.11
CA HIS A 329 -16.85 0.41 1.04
C HIS A 329 -18.20 0.37 1.79
N GLU A 330 -18.88 1.52 1.87
CA GLU A 330 -20.19 1.63 2.52
C GLU A 330 -21.29 0.80 1.85
N CYS A 331 -21.30 0.71 0.52
CA CYS A 331 -22.23 -0.16 -0.20
C CYS A 331 -22.00 -1.63 0.22
N SER A 332 -20.73 -2.06 0.26
CA SER A 332 -20.36 -3.39 0.72
C SER A 332 -20.72 -3.62 2.19
N ARG A 333 -20.50 -2.64 3.07
CA ARG A 333 -20.88 -2.68 4.48
C ARG A 333 -22.39 -2.87 4.66
N ILE A 334 -23.21 -2.09 3.96
CA ILE A 334 -24.68 -2.18 4.03
C ILE A 334 -25.17 -3.57 3.61
N VAL A 335 -24.65 -4.09 2.49
CA VAL A 335 -24.99 -5.44 2.02
C VAL A 335 -24.57 -6.50 3.04
N ILE A 336 -23.33 -6.46 3.51
CA ILE A 336 -22.80 -7.44 4.46
C ILE A 336 -23.61 -7.40 5.76
N MET A 337 -23.84 -6.21 6.32
CA MET A 337 -24.68 -6.02 7.50
C MET A 337 -26.06 -6.67 7.32
N SER A 338 -26.71 -6.47 6.17
CA SER A 338 -28.02 -7.07 5.90
C SER A 338 -27.99 -8.61 5.82
N LEU A 339 -26.87 -9.20 5.40
CA LEU A 339 -26.74 -10.64 5.17
C LEU A 339 -26.30 -11.42 6.41
N ILE A 340 -25.45 -10.83 7.24
CA ILE A 340 -24.87 -11.51 8.41
C ILE A 340 -25.25 -10.88 9.75
N GLY A 341 -25.87 -9.69 9.75
CA GLY A 341 -26.31 -8.97 10.96
C GLY A 341 -25.18 -8.33 11.78
N TRP A 342 -24.00 -8.14 11.17
CA TRP A 342 -22.77 -7.71 11.84
C TRP A 342 -22.14 -6.53 11.10
N ASP A 343 -21.66 -5.54 11.85
CA ASP A 343 -21.00 -4.36 11.28
C ASP A 343 -19.57 -4.66 10.85
N TYR A 344 -19.40 -5.02 9.59
CA TYR A 344 -18.09 -5.14 8.96
C TYR A 344 -17.91 -4.02 7.95
N ALA A 345 -16.84 -3.25 8.10
CA ALA A 345 -16.55 -2.10 7.23
C ALA A 345 -16.47 -2.42 5.73
N HIS A 346 -16.16 -3.68 5.37
CA HIS A 346 -16.02 -4.14 3.99
C HIS A 346 -15.91 -5.67 3.90
N SER A 347 -15.81 -6.21 2.67
CA SER A 347 -15.72 -7.65 2.39
C SER A 347 -14.41 -8.31 2.87
N HIS A 348 -13.41 -7.55 3.34
CA HIS A 348 -12.09 -8.06 3.75
C HIS A 348 -11.36 -8.80 2.62
N ASN A 349 -11.67 -8.44 1.36
CA ASN A 349 -11.02 -8.98 0.18
C ASN A 349 -11.20 -8.00 -0.98
N THR A 350 -10.09 -7.43 -1.44
CA THR A 350 -10.04 -6.43 -2.51
C THR A 350 -10.73 -6.89 -3.80
N PHE A 351 -10.60 -8.17 -4.14
CA PHE A 351 -11.18 -8.72 -5.38
C PHE A 351 -12.67 -9.00 -5.25
N LEU A 352 -13.11 -9.49 -4.09
CA LEU A 352 -14.53 -9.69 -3.80
C LEU A 352 -15.26 -8.35 -3.67
N GLU A 353 -14.61 -7.34 -3.10
CA GLU A 353 -15.11 -5.96 -3.08
C GLU A 353 -15.30 -5.43 -4.50
N ALA A 354 -14.27 -5.51 -5.34
CA ALA A 354 -14.39 -5.11 -6.75
C ALA A 354 -15.49 -5.91 -7.49
N PHE A 355 -15.71 -7.18 -7.13
CA PHE A 355 -16.76 -8.01 -7.73
C PHE A 355 -18.16 -7.56 -7.32
N GLY A 356 -18.38 -7.35 -6.03
CA GLY A 356 -19.66 -6.88 -5.53
C GLY A 356 -19.99 -5.48 -6.04
N GLU A 357 -19.00 -4.60 -6.07
CA GLU A 357 -19.24 -3.19 -6.35
C GLU A 357 -19.23 -2.84 -7.84
N LEU A 358 -18.44 -3.53 -8.66
CA LEU A 358 -18.32 -3.22 -10.10
C LEU A 358 -18.65 -4.42 -11.01
N GLY A 359 -19.04 -5.55 -10.45
CA GLY A 359 -19.32 -6.76 -11.21
C GLY A 359 -18.07 -7.40 -11.82
N ILE A 360 -18.30 -8.41 -12.66
CA ILE A 360 -17.24 -9.21 -13.29
C ILE A 360 -16.33 -8.37 -14.18
N ILE A 361 -16.89 -7.37 -14.88
CA ILE A 361 -16.11 -6.50 -15.77
C ILE A 361 -15.14 -5.64 -14.96
N GLY A 362 -15.55 -5.13 -13.79
CA GLY A 362 -14.68 -4.39 -12.89
C GLY A 362 -13.49 -5.22 -12.41
N VAL A 363 -13.74 -6.44 -11.93
CA VAL A 363 -12.68 -7.36 -11.46
C VAL A 363 -11.72 -7.74 -12.57
N LEU A 364 -12.22 -8.10 -13.75
CA LEU A 364 -11.38 -8.44 -14.90
C LEU A 364 -10.51 -7.27 -15.31
N THR A 365 -11.06 -6.05 -15.31
CA THR A 365 -10.31 -4.84 -15.63
C THR A 365 -9.22 -4.56 -14.60
N LEU A 366 -9.52 -4.69 -13.30
CA LEU A 366 -8.54 -4.60 -12.21
C LEU A 366 -7.40 -5.62 -12.40
N PHE A 367 -7.74 -6.89 -12.68
CA PHE A 367 -6.75 -7.94 -12.91
C PHE A 367 -5.84 -7.63 -14.11
N LEU A 368 -6.39 -7.09 -15.20
CA LEU A 368 -5.60 -6.67 -16.37
C LEU A 368 -4.65 -5.51 -16.03
N ILE A 369 -5.06 -4.56 -15.19
CA ILE A 369 -4.19 -3.47 -14.73
C ILE A 369 -3.07 -4.01 -13.85
N ILE A 370 -3.38 -4.89 -12.89
CA ILE A 370 -2.38 -5.55 -12.03
C ILE A 370 -1.38 -6.32 -12.88
N LYS A 371 -1.86 -7.14 -13.83
CA LYS A 371 -1.03 -7.94 -14.74
C LYS A 371 -0.10 -7.05 -15.57
N LYS A 372 -0.62 -5.96 -16.16
CA LYS A 372 0.21 -5.00 -16.93
C LYS A 372 1.24 -4.30 -16.04
N SER A 373 0.86 -3.92 -14.84
CA SER A 373 1.74 -3.26 -13.86
C SER A 373 2.88 -4.19 -13.45
N LEU A 374 2.58 -5.44 -13.06
CA LEU A 374 3.57 -6.48 -12.76
C LEU A 374 4.53 -6.72 -13.93
N LYS A 375 3.99 -6.87 -15.16
CA LYS A 375 4.82 -7.09 -16.35
C LYS A 375 5.78 -5.92 -16.60
N ASN A 376 5.31 -4.68 -16.44
CA ASN A 376 6.11 -3.49 -16.67
C ASN A 376 7.23 -3.37 -15.65
N ILE A 377 6.92 -3.43 -14.35
CA ILE A 377 7.93 -3.31 -13.30
C ILE A 377 8.93 -4.48 -13.32
N TYR A 378 8.49 -5.68 -13.67
CA TYR A 378 9.38 -6.84 -13.86
C TYR A 378 10.34 -6.61 -15.03
N SER A 379 9.88 -6.00 -16.13
CA SER A 379 10.77 -5.61 -17.22
C SER A 379 11.79 -4.56 -16.76
N THR A 380 11.37 -3.59 -15.94
CA THR A 380 12.27 -2.57 -15.36
C THR A 380 13.34 -3.19 -14.45
N CYS A 381 13.04 -4.30 -13.75
CA CYS A 381 14.02 -4.98 -12.91
C CYS A 381 15.21 -5.57 -13.68
N LYS A 382 15.07 -5.79 -15.00
CA LYS A 382 16.16 -6.26 -15.85
C LYS A 382 17.26 -5.21 -16.00
N THR A 383 16.91 -3.93 -15.98
CA THR A 383 17.86 -2.81 -16.08
C THR A 383 18.16 -2.20 -14.71
N HIS A 384 17.15 -2.01 -13.87
CA HIS A 384 17.27 -1.43 -12.54
C HIS A 384 17.00 -2.48 -11.46
N LYS A 385 18.04 -3.14 -10.97
CA LYS A 385 17.90 -4.19 -9.94
C LYS A 385 17.14 -3.72 -8.69
N LYS A 386 17.27 -2.44 -8.30
CA LYS A 386 16.54 -1.92 -7.13
C LYS A 386 15.02 -1.81 -7.34
N ALA A 387 14.53 -1.90 -8.58
CA ALA A 387 13.09 -1.90 -8.86
C ALA A 387 12.35 -3.12 -8.27
N TYR A 388 13.08 -4.15 -7.83
CA TYR A 388 12.50 -5.26 -7.04
C TYR A 388 11.78 -4.77 -5.77
N LEU A 389 12.12 -3.59 -5.24
CA LEU A 389 11.40 -2.98 -4.12
C LEU A 389 9.90 -2.77 -4.45
N PHE A 390 9.59 -2.26 -5.65
CA PHE A 390 8.20 -2.06 -6.08
C PHE A 390 7.51 -3.38 -6.42
N ILE A 391 8.24 -4.39 -6.91
CA ILE A 391 7.69 -5.75 -7.05
C ILE A 391 7.30 -6.31 -5.69
N ALA A 392 8.17 -6.18 -4.69
CA ALA A 392 7.90 -6.65 -3.33
C ALA A 392 6.64 -5.99 -2.78
N MET A 393 6.52 -4.67 -2.87
CA MET A 393 5.30 -3.97 -2.45
C MET A 393 4.05 -4.45 -3.19
N LEU A 394 4.13 -4.67 -4.52
CA LEU A 394 2.97 -5.04 -5.32
C LEU A 394 2.51 -6.47 -5.01
N ILE A 395 3.44 -7.41 -4.84
CA ILE A 395 3.14 -8.78 -4.40
C ILE A 395 2.58 -8.77 -2.98
N CYS A 396 3.19 -8.01 -2.06
CA CYS A 396 2.70 -7.85 -0.69
C CYS A 396 1.27 -7.32 -0.68
N LEU A 397 0.98 -6.32 -1.51
CA LEU A 397 -0.36 -5.74 -1.61
C LEU A 397 -1.38 -6.73 -2.16
N ILE A 398 -1.01 -7.52 -3.18
CA ILE A 398 -1.91 -8.55 -3.74
C ILE A 398 -2.23 -9.62 -2.69
N ILE A 399 -1.23 -10.12 -1.96
CA ILE A 399 -1.45 -11.14 -0.92
C ILE A 399 -2.27 -10.57 0.23
N ASN A 400 -1.95 -9.36 0.69
CA ASN A 400 -2.78 -8.64 1.65
C ASN A 400 -4.19 -8.40 1.12
N GLY A 401 -4.36 -8.17 -0.18
CA GLY A 401 -5.65 -7.96 -0.83
C GLY A 401 -6.60 -9.18 -0.80
N PHE A 402 -6.09 -10.38 -0.51
CA PHE A 402 -6.94 -11.55 -0.20
C PHE A 402 -7.42 -11.57 1.26
N ALA A 403 -6.72 -10.83 2.13
CA ALA A 403 -7.01 -10.73 3.55
C ALA A 403 -7.65 -9.39 3.94
N GLU A 404 -7.66 -8.40 3.05
CA GLU A 404 -8.22 -7.08 3.29
C GLU A 404 -8.66 -6.39 2.00
N SER A 405 -9.49 -5.37 2.17
CA SER A 405 -9.99 -4.52 1.09
C SER A 405 -9.09 -3.29 0.89
N TYR A 406 -8.46 -3.17 -0.27
CA TYR A 406 -7.67 -2.00 -0.70
C TYR A 406 -8.25 -1.31 -1.93
N PHE A 407 -9.43 -1.72 -2.40
CA PHE A 407 -9.92 -1.27 -3.71
C PHE A 407 -10.21 0.24 -3.72
N PHE A 408 -10.58 0.82 -2.59
CA PHE A 408 -10.74 2.28 -2.41
C PHE A 408 -9.60 2.93 -1.64
N ASP A 409 -8.48 2.23 -1.43
CA ASP A 409 -7.33 2.79 -0.74
C ASP A 409 -6.32 3.33 -1.75
N ALA A 410 -5.72 4.47 -1.42
CA ALA A 410 -4.79 5.14 -2.34
C ALA A 410 -3.55 4.31 -2.65
N ILE A 411 -3.10 3.44 -1.73
CA ILE A 411 -1.90 2.61 -1.93
C ILE A 411 -1.99 1.74 -3.17
N LEU A 412 -3.14 1.14 -3.45
CA LEU A 412 -3.35 0.30 -4.63
C LEU A 412 -3.15 1.11 -5.89
N TRP A 413 -3.84 2.25 -5.99
CA TRP A 413 -3.86 3.06 -7.19
C TRP A 413 -2.55 3.80 -7.45
N LEU A 414 -1.85 4.22 -6.40
CA LEU A 414 -0.52 4.81 -6.47
C LEU A 414 0.51 3.78 -6.91
N LEU A 415 0.52 2.59 -6.30
CA LEU A 415 1.49 1.56 -6.62
C LEU A 415 1.31 1.01 -8.04
N LEU A 416 0.06 0.86 -8.50
CA LEU A 416 -0.26 0.52 -9.88
C LEU A 416 0.15 1.64 -10.85
N ALA A 417 -0.03 2.91 -10.48
CA ALA A 417 0.38 4.06 -11.30
C ALA A 417 1.91 4.12 -11.46
N ILE A 418 2.65 3.98 -10.36
CA ILE A 418 4.13 3.94 -10.38
C ILE A 418 4.58 2.76 -11.23
N SER A 419 4.04 1.56 -10.98
CA SER A 419 4.46 0.34 -11.66
C SER A 419 4.20 0.35 -13.17
N ARG A 420 3.24 1.13 -13.66
CA ARG A 420 2.95 1.29 -15.11
C ARG A 420 3.59 2.53 -15.74
N ASN A 421 4.24 3.39 -14.94
CA ASN A 421 4.86 4.63 -15.39
C ASN A 421 5.99 4.35 -16.40
N LYS A 422 6.32 5.38 -17.20
CA LYS A 422 7.48 5.35 -18.09
C LYS A 422 8.67 5.97 -17.36
N TYR A 423 9.67 5.16 -17.05
CA TYR A 423 10.85 5.65 -16.34
C TYR A 423 11.81 6.39 -17.28
N SER A 424 12.43 7.45 -16.78
CA SER A 424 13.53 8.12 -17.47
C SER A 424 14.86 7.41 -17.14
N ASP A 425 15.59 6.98 -18.16
CA ASP A 425 16.94 6.47 -17.98
C ASP A 425 17.85 7.61 -17.51
N MET A 426 18.33 7.54 -16.26
CA MET A 426 19.54 8.27 -15.90
C MET A 426 20.73 7.37 -16.20
N LYS A 427 21.46 7.66 -17.28
CA LYS A 427 22.91 7.41 -17.26
C LYS A 427 23.44 8.28 -16.11
N TYR A 428 23.60 7.68 -14.93
CA TYR A 428 24.25 8.32 -13.79
C TYR A 428 25.69 8.66 -14.21
N ASN A 429 25.94 9.90 -14.62
CA ASN A 429 27.28 10.45 -14.63
C ASN A 429 27.66 10.67 -13.16
N LEU A 430 28.42 9.74 -12.60
CA LEU A 430 29.00 9.77 -11.25
C LEU A 430 29.98 10.95 -11.01
N ASN A 431 30.07 11.93 -11.92
CA ASN A 431 31.07 12.99 -11.92
C ASN A 431 30.50 14.41 -11.76
N LYS A 432 29.33 14.59 -11.15
CA LYS A 432 28.96 15.90 -10.62
C LYS A 432 28.72 15.79 -9.11
N ALA A 433 29.82 16.04 -8.41
CA ALA A 433 29.94 16.20 -6.97
C ALA A 433 29.08 17.37 -6.45
#